data_AF-A0A925ISH7-F1
#
_entry.id   AF-A0A925ISH7-F1
#
_cell.length_a   1.000
_cell.length_b   1.000
_cell.length_c   1.000
_cell.angle_alpha   90.00
_cell.angle_beta   90.00
_cell.angle_gamma   90.00
#
_symmetry.space_group_name_H-M   'P 1'
#
loop_
_entity.id
_entity.type
_entity.pdbx_description
1 polymer ?
#
loop_
_entity_poly.entity_id
_entity_poly.type
_entity_poly.pdbx_seq_one_letter_code
_entity_poly.pdbx_strand_id
1 'polypeptide(L)'
;MPLAWEACQQMIQTWTTLGTKVPLHSEEAEYLLRQVGEPLSNHLLQATTQTIEPTGNWQSFPWWCSYGEPLLLCQYNHGELLDIGSLQRAKFTDTDDRSYGALYLYRLELGEGDFLRGWFLEKYPETDEKSYAQLCMHLIRVHTERECLKQVFGLLQQRLIEAPPMNSDNEQEYIDQAINIVLYGKSPYGLPKSDTRNILAIAQGFDQLLNEDQWLSLLETIRHFRPQLLDKLRNEQLGAPKRLAIEEREKLVDLFLACAAVNDSVRRDAIVAALPDNIKAQIAYNGAPKTHVLNILTIVRDFSGGLQELVKAVGLYEGATIPFNALQNGIQQLLPGEIDIQEN
;
A
#
# COMPACT_ATOMS: atom_id res chain seq x y z
N MET A 1 -1.68 -25.17 -27.51
CA MET A 1 -2.44 -24.06 -28.10
C MET A 1 -2.59 -23.03 -27.02
N PRO A 2 -2.29 -21.75 -27.28
CA PRO A 2 -2.44 -20.73 -26.27
C PRO A 2 -3.93 -20.46 -26.01
N LEU A 3 -4.28 -20.23 -24.75
CA LEU A 3 -5.61 -19.88 -24.28
C LEU A 3 -5.84 -18.37 -24.46
N ALA A 4 -7.02 -18.01 -24.96
CA ALA A 4 -7.48 -16.63 -24.89
C ALA A 4 -7.80 -16.26 -23.43
N TRP A 5 -7.54 -15.00 -23.06
CA TRP A 5 -7.79 -14.51 -21.72
C TRP A 5 -9.25 -14.69 -21.27
N GLU A 6 -10.21 -14.45 -22.17
CA GLU A 6 -11.64 -14.61 -21.90
C GLU A 6 -11.99 -16.06 -21.50
N ALA A 7 -11.35 -17.04 -22.15
CA ALA A 7 -11.53 -18.44 -21.80
C ALA A 7 -10.98 -18.76 -20.40
N CYS A 8 -9.87 -18.11 -20.01
CA CYS A 8 -9.30 -18.24 -18.66
C CYS A 8 -10.25 -17.64 -17.60
N GLN A 9 -10.81 -16.46 -17.86
CA GLN A 9 -11.79 -15.83 -16.97
C GLN A 9 -13.02 -16.72 -16.78
N GLN A 10 -13.56 -17.27 -17.88
CA GLN A 10 -14.72 -18.17 -17.83
C GLN A 10 -14.43 -19.45 -17.04
N MET A 11 -13.22 -19.99 -17.19
CA MET A 11 -12.77 -21.16 -16.44
C MET A 11 -12.70 -20.86 -14.93
N ILE A 12 -12.12 -19.71 -14.55
CA ILE A 12 -12.06 -19.29 -13.14
C ILE A 12 -13.46 -19.09 -12.57
N GLN A 13 -14.35 -18.40 -13.28
CA GLN A 13 -15.74 -18.22 -12.86
C GLN A 13 -16.42 -19.58 -12.63
N THR A 14 -16.23 -20.52 -13.55
CA THR A 14 -16.75 -21.90 -13.39
C THR A 14 -16.19 -22.57 -12.13
N TRP A 15 -14.88 -22.46 -11.89
CA TRP A 15 -14.27 -23.07 -10.70
C TRP A 15 -14.77 -22.47 -9.39
N THR A 16 -15.07 -21.18 -9.36
CA THR A 16 -15.63 -20.54 -8.15
C THR A 16 -17.03 -21.04 -7.80
N THR A 17 -17.72 -21.65 -8.76
CA THR A 17 -19.05 -22.27 -8.59
C THR A 17 -19.01 -23.77 -8.32
N LEU A 18 -17.82 -24.37 -8.17
CA LEU A 18 -17.72 -25.78 -7.82
C LEU A 18 -18.25 -26.03 -6.41
N GLY A 19 -19.11 -27.03 -6.27
CA GLY A 19 -19.58 -27.53 -4.99
C GLY A 19 -18.42 -28.10 -4.17
N THR A 20 -18.30 -27.63 -2.94
CA THR A 20 -17.25 -28.00 -1.99
C THR A 20 -17.91 -28.40 -0.68
N LYS A 21 -17.56 -29.59 -0.20
CA LYS A 21 -18.08 -30.13 1.05
C LYS A 21 -17.29 -29.59 2.24
N VAL A 22 -17.98 -29.02 3.21
CA VAL A 22 -17.41 -28.57 4.48
C VAL A 22 -17.96 -29.47 5.59
N PRO A 23 -17.09 -30.08 6.41
CA PRO A 23 -17.55 -30.87 7.54
C PRO A 23 -18.22 -29.96 8.57
N LEU A 24 -19.46 -30.29 8.95
CA LEU A 24 -20.14 -29.75 10.11
C LEU A 24 -20.24 -30.85 11.17
N HIS A 25 -20.45 -30.46 12.43
CA HIS A 25 -20.31 -31.32 13.63
C HIS A 25 -21.04 -32.68 13.57
N SER A 26 -22.01 -32.84 12.68
CA SER A 26 -22.73 -34.11 12.43
C SER A 26 -23.10 -34.39 10.97
N GLU A 27 -22.80 -33.48 10.03
CA GLU A 27 -23.25 -33.56 8.62
C GLU A 27 -22.22 -32.91 7.68
N GLU A 28 -22.21 -33.29 6.41
CA GLU A 28 -21.50 -32.54 5.36
C GLU A 28 -22.48 -31.58 4.70
N ALA A 29 -22.15 -30.29 4.71
CA ALA A 29 -22.87 -29.29 3.92
C ALA A 29 -22.05 -28.93 2.67
N GLU A 30 -22.73 -28.76 1.56
CA GLU A 30 -22.12 -28.37 0.29
C GLU A 30 -22.29 -26.87 0.06
N TYR A 31 -21.18 -26.19 -0.17
CA TYR A 31 -21.09 -24.76 -0.45
C TYR A 31 -20.38 -24.53 -1.78
N LEU A 32 -20.61 -23.41 -2.44
CA LEU A 32 -19.75 -23.01 -3.56
C LEU A 32 -18.34 -22.75 -3.04
N LEU A 33 -17.30 -23.08 -3.82
CA LEU A 33 -15.91 -22.87 -3.42
C LEU A 33 -15.63 -21.43 -2.95
N ARG A 34 -16.25 -20.43 -3.58
CA ARG A 34 -16.12 -19.02 -3.18
C ARG A 34 -16.78 -18.67 -1.83
N GLN A 35 -17.67 -19.53 -1.33
CA GLN A 35 -18.48 -19.32 -0.12
C GLN A 35 -18.00 -20.16 1.08
N VAL A 36 -16.95 -20.97 0.92
CA VAL A 36 -16.51 -21.90 2.00
C VAL A 36 -15.82 -21.21 3.18
N GLY A 37 -15.42 -19.94 3.04
CA GLY A 37 -14.66 -19.23 4.06
C GLY A 37 -15.37 -19.18 5.43
N GLU A 38 -16.62 -18.72 5.43
CA GLU A 38 -17.40 -18.60 6.67
C GLU A 38 -17.68 -19.98 7.31
N PRO A 39 -18.25 -20.98 6.60
CA PRO A 39 -18.47 -22.30 7.16
C PRO A 39 -17.20 -22.95 7.73
N LEU A 40 -16.06 -22.80 7.02
CA LEU A 40 -14.79 -23.37 7.46
C LEU A 40 -14.25 -22.69 8.71
N SER A 41 -14.30 -21.35 8.78
CA SER A 41 -13.89 -20.61 9.98
C SER A 41 -14.72 -20.97 11.20
N ASN A 42 -16.04 -21.11 11.04
CA ASN A 42 -16.95 -21.55 12.10
C ASN A 42 -16.64 -22.98 12.57
N HIS A 43 -16.38 -23.89 11.63
CA HIS A 43 -15.98 -25.26 11.95
C HIS A 43 -14.66 -25.28 12.75
N LEU A 44 -13.66 -24.53 12.31
CA LEU A 44 -12.37 -24.42 13.00
C LEU A 44 -12.52 -23.83 14.41
N LEU A 45 -13.32 -22.78 14.57
CA LEU A 45 -13.59 -22.17 15.88
C LEU A 45 -14.24 -23.17 16.83
N GLN A 46 -15.25 -23.90 16.35
CA GLN A 46 -15.91 -24.93 17.15
C GLN A 46 -14.93 -26.05 17.55
N ALA A 47 -14.20 -26.61 16.59
CA ALA A 47 -13.26 -27.70 16.83
C ALA A 47 -12.16 -27.33 17.84
N THR A 48 -11.66 -26.09 17.78
CA THR A 48 -10.59 -25.60 18.66
C THR A 48 -11.06 -25.16 20.04
N THR A 49 -12.35 -24.85 20.22
CA THR A 49 -12.91 -24.39 21.51
C THR A 49 -13.69 -25.46 22.28
N GLN A 50 -14.18 -26.52 21.62
CA GLN A 50 -14.93 -27.62 22.24
C GLN A 50 -14.09 -28.54 23.15
N THR A 51 -12.76 -28.52 23.03
CA THR A 51 -11.85 -29.42 23.77
C THR A 51 -11.42 -28.89 25.15
N ILE A 52 -11.80 -27.65 25.49
CA ILE A 52 -11.50 -27.07 26.80
C ILE A 52 -12.66 -27.41 27.73
N GLU A 53 -12.45 -28.35 28.67
CA GLU A 53 -13.41 -28.58 29.75
C GLU A 53 -13.68 -27.22 30.45
N PRO A 54 -14.94 -26.78 30.55
CA PRO A 54 -15.26 -25.45 31.05
C PRO A 54 -15.06 -25.43 32.55
N THR A 55 -13.84 -25.18 32.98
CA THR A 55 -13.54 -24.69 34.32
C THR A 55 -13.90 -23.20 34.37
N GLY A 56 -15.19 -22.89 34.17
CA GLY A 56 -15.75 -21.53 34.20
C GLY A 56 -16.78 -21.24 33.09
N ASN A 57 -17.43 -20.08 33.17
CA ASN A 57 -18.35 -19.54 32.15
C ASN A 57 -17.57 -19.06 30.89
N TRP A 58 -16.87 -19.98 30.22
CA TRP A 58 -16.20 -19.68 28.97
C TRP A 58 -17.21 -19.67 27.83
N GLN A 59 -17.31 -18.54 27.13
CA GLN A 59 -18.12 -18.37 25.93
C GLN A 59 -17.19 -18.03 24.78
N SER A 60 -17.23 -18.80 23.69
CA SER A 60 -16.55 -18.44 22.45
C SER A 60 -17.30 -17.30 21.78
N PHE A 61 -16.55 -16.38 21.18
CA PHE A 61 -17.14 -15.30 20.40
C PHE A 61 -16.88 -15.52 18.89
N PRO A 62 -17.85 -15.22 18.01
CA PRO A 62 -17.69 -15.43 16.55
C PRO A 62 -16.48 -14.70 15.97
N TRP A 63 -16.08 -13.57 16.54
CA TRP A 63 -14.95 -12.77 16.08
C TRP A 63 -13.57 -13.34 16.46
N TRP A 64 -13.50 -14.45 17.21
CA TRP A 64 -12.23 -15.13 17.51
C TRP A 64 -11.61 -15.81 16.29
N CYS A 65 -12.43 -16.19 15.30
CA CYS A 65 -11.97 -16.76 14.06
C CYS A 65 -12.79 -16.17 12.90
N SER A 66 -12.10 -15.52 11.98
CA SER A 66 -12.69 -14.92 10.79
C SER A 66 -11.92 -15.38 9.56
N TYR A 67 -12.62 -15.50 8.43
CA TYR A 67 -11.99 -15.74 7.14
C TYR A 67 -11.63 -14.41 6.46
N GLY A 68 -10.50 -14.39 5.76
CA GLY A 68 -10.11 -13.27 4.90
C GLY A 68 -10.67 -13.39 3.49
N GLU A 69 -10.35 -12.41 2.63
CA GLU A 69 -10.68 -12.50 1.21
C GLU A 69 -9.91 -13.65 0.53
N PRO A 70 -10.55 -14.44 -0.34
CA PRO A 70 -9.91 -15.54 -1.05
C PRO A 70 -8.85 -15.03 -2.05
N LEU A 71 -7.77 -15.81 -2.19
CA LEU A 71 -6.71 -15.56 -3.16
C LEU A 71 -6.78 -16.58 -4.29
N LEU A 72 -6.80 -16.11 -5.53
CA LEU A 72 -6.47 -16.92 -6.70
C LEU A 72 -4.99 -16.75 -7.04
N LEU A 73 -4.27 -17.86 -7.21
CA LEU A 73 -2.92 -17.87 -7.76
C LEU A 73 -2.91 -18.75 -9.02
N CYS A 74 -2.82 -18.13 -10.18
CA CYS A 74 -2.76 -18.78 -11.47
C CYS A 74 -1.30 -18.82 -11.95
N GLN A 75 -0.84 -20.02 -12.30
CA GLN A 75 0.49 -20.27 -12.83
C GLN A 75 0.37 -20.74 -14.28
N TYR A 76 1.15 -20.18 -15.19
CA TYR A 76 1.13 -20.56 -16.60
C TYR A 76 2.51 -20.36 -17.24
N ASN A 77 2.80 -21.14 -18.28
CA ASN A 77 4.04 -21.02 -19.03
C ASN A 77 3.99 -19.88 -20.04
N HIS A 78 5.15 -19.34 -20.38
CA HIS A 78 5.28 -18.28 -21.36
C HIS A 78 4.62 -18.65 -22.68
N GLY A 79 3.76 -17.76 -23.17
CA GLY A 79 3.00 -17.98 -24.40
C GLY A 79 1.80 -18.92 -24.26
N GLU A 80 1.44 -19.39 -23.06
CA GLU A 80 0.18 -20.13 -22.84
C GLU A 80 -1.04 -19.23 -22.81
N LEU A 81 -0.91 -17.96 -22.41
CA LEU A 81 -1.98 -16.97 -22.42
C LEU A 81 -1.73 -15.93 -23.52
N LEU A 82 -2.70 -15.75 -24.41
CA LEU A 82 -2.72 -14.65 -25.36
C LEU A 82 -3.33 -13.42 -24.68
N ASP A 83 -2.56 -12.33 -24.69
CA ASP A 83 -3.01 -10.98 -24.35
C ASP A 83 -3.82 -10.89 -23.05
N ILE A 84 -3.11 -10.71 -21.94
CA ILE A 84 -3.70 -10.49 -20.62
C ILE A 84 -4.31 -9.07 -20.51
N GLY A 85 -4.28 -8.26 -21.57
CA GLY A 85 -4.86 -6.92 -21.63
C GLY A 85 -4.03 -5.87 -20.88
N SER A 86 -4.67 -4.75 -20.51
CA SER A 86 -4.04 -3.60 -19.85
C SER A 86 -3.75 -3.79 -18.35
N LEU A 87 -3.46 -5.02 -17.92
CA LEU A 87 -3.14 -5.27 -16.52
C LEU A 87 -1.78 -4.68 -16.16
N GLN A 88 -1.69 -4.15 -14.94
CA GLN A 88 -0.42 -3.71 -14.39
C GLN A 88 0.52 -4.91 -14.29
N ARG A 89 1.67 -4.79 -14.95
CA ARG A 89 2.65 -5.86 -15.11
C ARG A 89 3.91 -5.56 -14.30
N ALA A 90 4.26 -6.47 -13.41
CA ALA A 90 5.62 -6.58 -12.90
C ALA A 90 6.42 -7.51 -13.81
N LYS A 91 7.65 -7.14 -14.14
CA LYS A 91 8.66 -8.14 -14.50
C LYS A 91 9.45 -8.46 -13.24
N PHE A 92 9.73 -9.74 -13.04
CA PHE A 92 10.68 -10.17 -12.02
C PHE A 92 11.96 -10.62 -12.69
N THR A 93 13.06 -10.13 -12.13
CA THR A 93 14.43 -10.33 -12.59
C THR A 93 15.19 -11.12 -11.54
N ASP A 94 16.22 -11.86 -11.95
CA ASP A 94 17.21 -12.39 -10.99
C ASP A 94 18.28 -11.33 -10.71
N THR A 95 19.25 -11.67 -9.87
CA THR A 95 20.42 -10.85 -9.53
C THR A 95 21.24 -10.39 -10.74
N ASP A 96 21.15 -11.10 -11.87
CA ASP A 96 21.80 -10.74 -13.15
C ASP A 96 20.87 -9.95 -14.10
N ASP A 97 19.75 -9.41 -13.62
CA ASP A 97 18.77 -8.61 -14.37
C ASP A 97 18.09 -9.36 -15.54
N ARG A 98 18.26 -10.68 -15.59
CA ARG A 98 17.54 -11.55 -16.52
C ARG A 98 16.12 -11.72 -16.02
N SER A 99 15.14 -11.44 -16.87
CA SER A 99 13.73 -11.70 -16.54
C SER A 99 13.45 -13.20 -16.58
N TYR A 100 12.92 -13.74 -15.49
CA TYR A 100 12.48 -15.14 -15.44
C TYR A 100 10.96 -15.26 -15.40
N GLY A 101 10.25 -14.17 -15.70
CA GLY A 101 8.81 -14.20 -15.89
C GLY A 101 8.16 -12.84 -15.63
N ALA A 102 6.84 -12.88 -15.50
CA ALA A 102 6.04 -11.71 -15.21
C ALA A 102 4.92 -12.02 -14.21
N LEU A 103 4.65 -11.07 -13.33
CA LEU A 103 3.57 -11.12 -12.36
C LEU A 103 2.52 -10.09 -12.76
N TYR A 104 1.28 -10.54 -12.84
CA TYR A 104 0.13 -9.70 -13.11
C TYR A 104 -0.83 -9.83 -11.92
N LEU A 105 -1.36 -8.69 -11.48
CA LEU A 105 -2.42 -8.66 -10.49
C LEU A 105 -3.73 -8.34 -11.19
N TYR A 106 -4.76 -9.11 -10.86
CA TYR A 106 -6.05 -9.03 -11.51
C TYR A 106 -7.18 -9.02 -10.49
N ARG A 107 -8.21 -8.21 -10.78
CA ARG A 107 -9.49 -8.24 -10.09
C ARG A 107 -10.52 -8.81 -11.04
N LEU A 108 -10.94 -10.04 -10.78
CA LEU A 108 -11.97 -10.73 -11.57
C LEU A 108 -13.34 -10.43 -10.97
N GLU A 109 -14.25 -9.90 -11.78
CA GLU A 109 -15.65 -9.76 -11.40
C GLU A 109 -16.37 -11.12 -11.53
N LEU A 110 -17.02 -11.54 -10.45
CA LEU A 110 -17.76 -12.80 -10.36
C LEU A 110 -19.28 -12.62 -10.54
N GLY A 111 -19.74 -11.39 -10.81
CA GLY A 111 -21.14 -10.98 -10.88
C GLY A 111 -21.68 -10.41 -9.57
N GLU A 112 -22.79 -9.66 -9.64
CA GLU A 112 -23.48 -9.06 -8.46
C GLU A 112 -22.60 -8.15 -7.57
N GLY A 113 -21.50 -7.61 -8.13
CA GLY A 113 -20.54 -6.79 -7.38
C GLY A 113 -19.48 -7.59 -6.62
N ASP A 114 -19.53 -8.92 -6.66
CA ASP A 114 -18.50 -9.79 -6.10
C ASP A 114 -17.25 -9.78 -6.98
N PHE A 115 -16.09 -9.80 -6.33
CA PHE A 115 -14.80 -9.83 -6.99
C PHE A 115 -13.86 -10.84 -6.33
N LEU A 116 -13.00 -11.43 -7.15
CA LEU A 116 -11.90 -12.29 -6.73
C LEU A 116 -10.58 -11.66 -7.12
N ARG A 117 -9.64 -11.61 -6.18
CA ARG A 117 -8.28 -11.18 -6.47
C ARG A 117 -7.45 -12.35 -6.98
N GLY A 118 -6.71 -12.12 -8.05
CA GLY A 118 -5.89 -13.13 -8.71
C GLY A 118 -4.47 -12.65 -9.00
N TRP A 119 -3.49 -13.39 -8.52
CA TRP A 119 -2.12 -13.33 -8.99
C TRP A 119 -1.96 -14.24 -10.20
N PHE A 120 -1.49 -13.69 -11.31
CA PHE A 120 -1.17 -14.44 -12.51
C PHE A 120 0.33 -14.41 -12.70
N LEU A 121 0.93 -15.59 -12.65
CA LEU A 121 2.37 -15.76 -12.66
C LEU A 121 2.78 -16.48 -13.95
N GLU A 122 3.48 -15.73 -14.79
CA GLU A 122 4.06 -16.23 -16.04
C GLU A 122 5.43 -16.83 -15.77
N LYS A 123 5.61 -18.07 -16.18
CA LYS A 123 6.88 -18.79 -16.08
C LYS A 123 7.59 -18.83 -17.41
N TYR A 124 8.81 -18.30 -17.47
CA TYR A 124 9.64 -18.39 -18.66
C TYR A 124 10.36 -19.76 -18.74
N PRO A 125 10.80 -20.19 -19.94
CA PRO A 125 11.46 -21.49 -20.08
C PRO A 125 12.74 -21.64 -19.25
N GLU A 126 13.43 -20.54 -18.97
CA GLU A 126 14.70 -20.53 -18.23
C GLU A 126 14.51 -20.30 -16.72
N THR A 127 13.26 -20.20 -16.24
CA THR A 127 12.96 -19.96 -14.83
C THR A 127 13.36 -21.14 -13.97
N ASP A 128 14.21 -20.87 -12.97
CA ASP A 128 14.51 -21.83 -11.91
C ASP A 128 13.24 -22.19 -11.12
N GLU A 129 12.92 -23.49 -11.07
CA GLU A 129 11.73 -24.02 -10.39
C GLU A 129 11.68 -23.65 -8.91
N LYS A 130 12.84 -23.63 -8.26
CA LYS A 130 12.92 -23.34 -6.82
C LYS A 130 12.59 -21.88 -6.54
N SER A 131 13.15 -20.97 -7.32
CA SER A 131 12.86 -19.53 -7.24
C SER A 131 11.39 -19.23 -7.55
N TYR A 132 10.83 -19.91 -8.55
CA TYR A 132 9.41 -19.80 -8.89
C TYR A 132 8.50 -20.28 -7.75
N ALA A 133 8.78 -21.44 -7.18
CA ALA A 133 8.05 -21.96 -6.03
C ALA A 133 8.16 -21.06 -4.79
N GLN A 134 9.35 -20.49 -4.55
CA GLN A 134 9.56 -19.51 -3.48
C GLN A 134 8.73 -18.24 -3.68
N LEU A 135 8.64 -17.75 -4.93
CA LEU A 135 7.79 -16.61 -5.26
C LEU A 135 6.30 -16.91 -5.00
N CYS A 136 5.80 -18.08 -5.43
CA CYS A 136 4.43 -18.50 -5.14
C CYS A 136 4.13 -18.51 -3.63
N MET A 137 5.02 -19.14 -2.84
CA MET A 137 4.89 -19.16 -1.38
C MET A 137 4.93 -17.75 -0.79
N HIS A 138 5.76 -16.87 -1.34
CA HIS A 138 5.88 -15.50 -0.89
C HIS A 138 4.60 -14.71 -1.15
N LEU A 139 4.00 -14.82 -2.34
CA LEU A 139 2.75 -14.15 -2.68
C LEU A 139 1.58 -14.59 -1.79
N ILE A 140 1.47 -15.90 -1.54
CA ILE A 140 0.45 -16.45 -0.64
C ILE A 140 0.65 -15.88 0.77
N ARG A 141 1.89 -15.86 1.25
CA ARG A 141 2.22 -15.36 2.58
C ARG A 141 1.87 -13.87 2.73
N VAL A 142 2.27 -13.05 1.77
CA VAL A 142 1.98 -11.61 1.77
C VAL A 142 0.48 -11.36 1.79
N HIS A 143 -0.28 -12.11 0.99
CA HIS A 143 -1.75 -12.05 1.00
C HIS A 143 -2.30 -12.39 2.38
N THR A 144 -1.88 -13.52 2.96
CA THR A 144 -2.34 -13.96 4.28
C THR A 144 -2.02 -12.95 5.37
N GLU A 145 -0.78 -12.45 5.43
CA GLU A 145 -0.37 -11.44 6.43
C GLU A 145 -1.20 -10.16 6.31
N ARG A 146 -1.51 -9.76 5.08
CA ARG A 146 -2.37 -8.61 4.82
C ARG A 146 -3.83 -8.85 5.23
N GLU A 147 -4.41 -9.99 4.89
CA GLU A 147 -5.77 -10.31 5.31
C GLU A 147 -5.87 -10.42 6.84
N CYS A 148 -4.87 -11.03 7.49
CA CYS A 148 -4.78 -11.02 8.96
C CYS A 148 -4.78 -9.60 9.53
N LEU A 149 -4.00 -8.69 8.94
CA LEU A 149 -3.97 -7.30 9.38
C LEU A 149 -5.31 -6.58 9.20
N LYS A 150 -5.99 -6.76 8.05
CA LYS A 150 -7.33 -6.21 7.84
C LYS A 150 -8.29 -6.66 8.93
N GLN A 151 -8.27 -7.94 9.29
CA GLN A 151 -9.11 -8.48 10.35
C GLN A 151 -8.76 -7.87 11.72
N VAL A 152 -7.47 -7.84 12.10
CA VAL A 152 -7.02 -7.23 13.36
C VAL A 152 -7.45 -5.77 13.45
N PHE A 153 -7.26 -4.99 12.38
CA PHE A 153 -7.69 -3.59 12.35
C PHE A 153 -9.20 -3.43 12.43
N GLY A 154 -9.97 -4.29 11.74
CA GLY A 154 -11.43 -4.32 11.87
C GLY A 154 -11.88 -4.57 13.31
N LEU A 155 -11.23 -5.50 14.01
CA LEU A 155 -11.52 -5.81 15.42
C LEU A 155 -11.16 -4.64 16.36
N LEU A 156 -10.04 -3.96 16.12
CA LEU A 156 -9.65 -2.76 16.87
C LEU A 156 -10.65 -1.61 16.65
N GLN A 157 -11.07 -1.38 15.41
CA GLN A 157 -12.07 -0.36 15.05
C GLN A 157 -13.41 -0.62 15.76
N GLN A 158 -13.84 -1.89 15.80
CA GLN A 158 -15.06 -2.32 16.48
C GLN A 158 -14.91 -2.38 18.01
N ARG A 159 -13.70 -2.14 18.54
CA ARG A 159 -13.36 -2.25 19.97
C ARG A 159 -13.64 -3.63 20.56
N LEU A 160 -13.53 -4.68 19.73
CA LEU A 160 -13.66 -6.07 20.16
C LEU A 160 -12.34 -6.59 20.77
N ILE A 161 -11.22 -5.99 20.36
CA ILE A 161 -9.92 -6.17 20.99
C ILE A 161 -9.37 -4.82 21.42
N GLU A 162 -8.67 -4.79 22.54
CA GLU A 162 -7.95 -3.60 23.00
C GLU A 162 -6.62 -3.49 22.26
N ALA A 163 -6.18 -2.27 21.98
CA ALA A 163 -4.85 -2.09 21.44
C ALA A 163 -3.81 -2.48 22.51
N PRO A 164 -2.73 -3.15 22.11
CA PRO A 164 -1.70 -3.54 23.05
C PRO A 164 -1.12 -2.29 23.75
N PRO A 165 -0.86 -2.36 25.06
CA PRO A 165 -0.28 -1.25 25.79
C PRO A 165 1.07 -0.85 25.21
N MET A 166 1.46 0.43 25.36
CA MET A 166 2.69 0.98 24.79
C MET A 166 4.01 0.31 25.29
N ASN A 167 3.95 -0.70 26.15
CA ASN A 167 5.11 -1.33 26.79
C ASN A 167 5.23 -2.85 26.53
N SER A 168 4.41 -3.46 25.66
CA SER A 168 4.54 -4.90 25.36
C SER A 168 5.41 -5.13 24.11
N ASP A 169 6.69 -5.46 24.33
CA ASP A 169 7.70 -5.57 23.26
C ASP A 169 7.26 -6.50 22.10
N ASN A 170 6.64 -7.65 22.40
CA ASN A 170 6.28 -8.64 21.37
C ASN A 170 5.10 -8.24 20.48
N GLU A 171 4.07 -7.63 21.06
CA GLU A 171 2.87 -7.21 20.31
C GLU A 171 3.18 -5.98 19.46
N GLN A 172 4.04 -5.12 19.99
CA GLN A 172 4.59 -3.98 19.26
C GLN A 172 5.47 -4.41 18.10
N GLU A 173 6.36 -5.36 18.34
CA GLU A 173 7.20 -5.91 17.28
C GLU A 173 6.35 -6.55 16.18
N TYR A 174 5.29 -7.29 16.53
CA TYR A 174 4.37 -7.85 15.54
C TYR A 174 3.68 -6.75 14.71
N ILE A 175 3.11 -5.73 15.36
CA ILE A 175 2.45 -4.61 14.65
C ILE A 175 3.46 -3.88 13.76
N ASP A 176 4.66 -3.61 14.26
CA ASP A 176 5.70 -2.93 13.48
C ASP A 176 6.17 -3.78 12.30
N GLN A 177 6.37 -5.09 12.49
CA GLN A 177 6.70 -6.01 11.40
C GLN A 177 5.58 -6.07 10.36
N ALA A 178 4.33 -6.19 10.80
CA ALA A 178 3.19 -6.31 9.93
C ALA A 178 2.96 -5.00 9.14
N ILE A 179 3.08 -3.85 9.79
CA ILE A 179 3.11 -2.52 9.15
C ILE A 179 4.27 -2.45 8.16
N ASN A 180 5.46 -2.94 8.53
CA ASN A 180 6.62 -2.89 7.64
C ASN A 180 6.47 -3.73 6.37
N ILE A 181 5.87 -4.90 6.50
CA ILE A 181 5.57 -5.79 5.37
C ILE A 181 4.50 -5.16 4.48
N VAL A 182 3.40 -4.73 5.08
CA VAL A 182 2.21 -4.29 4.37
C VAL A 182 2.35 -2.91 3.76
N LEU A 183 3.16 -2.02 4.35
CA LEU A 183 3.25 -0.62 3.90
C LEU A 183 4.58 -0.30 3.24
N TYR A 184 5.70 -0.84 3.74
CA TYR A 184 7.01 -0.53 3.18
C TYR A 184 7.57 -1.60 2.25
N GLY A 185 6.83 -2.70 2.04
CA GLY A 185 7.30 -3.83 1.24
C GLY A 185 8.60 -4.42 1.82
N LYS A 186 8.83 -4.25 3.12
CA LYS A 186 10.03 -4.74 3.81
C LYS A 186 9.73 -6.12 4.36
N SER A 187 9.63 -7.11 3.46
CA SER A 187 9.62 -8.50 3.90
C SER A 187 11.05 -8.94 4.28
N PRO A 188 11.25 -9.55 5.46
CA PRO A 188 12.53 -10.17 5.82
C PRO A 188 12.79 -11.49 5.07
N TYR A 189 11.83 -11.98 4.28
CA TYR A 189 11.86 -13.33 3.72
C TYR A 189 12.48 -13.38 2.33
N GLY A 190 13.68 -13.97 2.26
CA GLY A 190 14.18 -14.90 1.23
C GLY A 190 14.42 -14.41 -0.21
N LEU A 191 13.66 -13.45 -0.72
CA LEU A 191 13.84 -12.90 -2.06
C LEU A 191 14.91 -11.77 -2.03
N PRO A 192 15.69 -11.58 -3.11
CA PRO A 192 16.60 -10.45 -3.22
C PRO A 192 15.84 -9.14 -2.98
N LYS A 193 16.41 -8.25 -2.14
CA LYS A 193 15.72 -7.02 -1.66
C LYS A 193 15.18 -6.13 -2.79
N SER A 194 15.75 -6.18 -3.98
CA SER A 194 15.30 -5.45 -5.17
C SER A 194 13.97 -5.98 -5.72
N ASP A 195 13.82 -7.31 -5.79
CA ASP A 195 12.67 -7.96 -6.42
C ASP A 195 11.47 -7.98 -5.50
N THR A 196 11.70 -8.21 -4.20
CA THR A 196 10.67 -8.15 -3.15
C THR A 196 10.01 -6.78 -3.11
N ARG A 197 10.79 -5.70 -3.30
CA ARG A 197 10.27 -4.32 -3.27
C ARG A 197 9.39 -4.02 -4.48
N ASN A 198 9.75 -4.49 -5.67
CA ASN A 198 8.93 -4.29 -6.87
C ASN A 198 7.65 -5.12 -6.83
N ILE A 199 7.73 -6.38 -6.37
CA ILE A 199 6.56 -7.25 -6.20
C ILE A 199 5.60 -6.68 -5.15
N LEU A 200 6.12 -6.21 -4.01
CA LEU A 200 5.32 -5.62 -2.96
C LEU A 200 4.76 -4.24 -3.35
N ALA A 201 5.54 -3.41 -4.04
CA ALA A 201 5.03 -2.13 -4.54
C ALA A 201 3.85 -2.31 -5.51
N ILE A 202 3.83 -3.40 -6.28
CA ILE A 202 2.72 -3.72 -7.19
C ILE A 202 1.53 -4.31 -6.44
N ALA A 203 1.79 -5.16 -5.44
CA ALA A 203 0.76 -5.62 -4.50
C ALA A 203 0.10 -4.47 -3.73
N GLN A 204 0.87 -3.43 -3.40
CA GLN A 204 0.43 -2.26 -2.65
C GLN A 204 -0.21 -1.18 -3.53
N GLY A 205 0.30 -0.96 -4.74
CA GLY A 205 -0.20 0.08 -5.66
C GLY A 205 -1.56 -0.24 -6.29
N PHE A 206 -1.88 -1.53 -6.41
CA PHE A 206 -3.17 -1.98 -6.99
C PHE A 206 -4.27 -2.12 -5.94
N ASP A 207 -3.89 -2.36 -4.71
CA ASP A 207 -4.81 -2.65 -3.63
C ASP A 207 -4.76 -1.51 -2.65
N GLN A 208 -5.75 -0.62 -2.72
CA GLN A 208 -6.08 0.23 -1.59
C GLN A 208 -6.36 -0.73 -0.43
N LEU A 209 -5.35 -0.90 0.43
CA LEU A 209 -5.29 -1.86 1.52
C LEU A 209 -6.56 -1.85 2.37
N LEU A 210 -7.12 -0.65 2.45
CA LEU A 210 -8.37 -0.25 3.02
C LEU A 210 -8.99 0.75 2.01
N ASN A 211 -10.31 0.73 1.84
CA ASN A 211 -10.96 1.85 1.15
C ASN A 211 -10.71 3.17 1.94
N GLU A 212 -10.98 4.33 1.34
CA GLU A 212 -10.69 5.62 2.00
C GLU A 212 -11.26 5.72 3.41
N ASP A 213 -12.50 5.25 3.64
CA ASP A 213 -13.15 5.30 4.95
C ASP A 213 -12.48 4.37 5.98
N GLN A 214 -12.18 3.14 5.57
CA GLN A 214 -11.45 2.18 6.39
C GLN A 214 -10.04 2.68 6.68
N TRP A 215 -9.40 3.35 5.72
CA TRP A 215 -8.08 3.92 5.87
C TRP A 215 -8.09 5.10 6.83
N LEU A 216 -9.05 6.02 6.71
CA LEU A 216 -9.23 7.11 7.65
C LEU A 216 -9.49 6.59 9.07
N SER A 217 -10.32 5.57 9.20
CA SER A 217 -10.60 4.96 10.50
C SER A 217 -9.40 4.19 11.06
N LEU A 218 -8.58 3.56 10.20
CA LEU A 218 -7.28 3.00 10.58
C LEU A 218 -6.35 4.11 11.06
N LEU A 219 -6.24 5.22 10.33
CA LEU A 219 -5.42 6.35 10.73
C LEU A 219 -5.90 6.93 12.06
N GLU A 220 -7.21 7.05 12.32
CA GLU A 220 -7.73 7.48 13.62
C GLU A 220 -7.39 6.50 14.74
N THR A 221 -7.49 5.20 14.46
CA THR A 221 -7.12 4.14 15.40
C THR A 221 -5.62 4.22 15.71
N ILE A 222 -4.78 4.27 14.68
CA ILE A 222 -3.32 4.43 14.81
C ILE A 222 -2.97 5.77 15.47
N ARG A 223 -3.70 6.86 15.21
CA ARG A 223 -3.51 8.16 15.87
C ARG A 223 -3.62 8.04 17.37
N HIS A 224 -4.59 7.24 17.83
CA HIS A 224 -4.84 7.06 19.25
C HIS A 224 -3.74 6.25 19.94
N PHE A 225 -3.20 5.24 19.25
CA PHE A 225 -2.25 4.30 19.86
C PHE A 225 -0.78 4.56 19.51
N ARG A 226 -0.47 5.15 18.34
CA ARG A 226 0.88 5.40 17.79
C ARG A 226 0.93 6.60 16.83
N PRO A 227 0.85 7.84 17.35
CA PRO A 227 0.88 9.05 16.51
C PRO A 227 2.14 9.16 15.64
N GLN A 228 3.30 8.63 16.08
CA GLN A 228 4.54 8.63 15.30
C GLN A 228 4.51 7.76 14.04
N LEU A 229 3.56 6.83 13.92
CA LEU A 229 3.38 6.02 12.71
C LEU A 229 2.54 6.74 11.65
N LEU A 230 1.68 7.69 12.06
CA LEU A 230 0.86 8.48 11.12
C LEU A 230 1.72 9.25 10.13
N ASP A 231 2.77 9.91 10.61
CA ASP A 231 3.64 10.73 9.77
C ASP A 231 4.33 9.88 8.70
N LYS A 232 4.65 8.62 9.01
CA LYS A 232 5.23 7.68 8.06
C LYS A 232 4.21 7.10 7.08
N LEU A 233 3.00 6.79 7.56
CA LEU A 233 1.90 6.22 6.78
C LEU A 233 1.34 7.19 5.73
N ARG A 234 1.21 8.46 6.12
CA ARG A 234 0.65 9.51 5.27
C ARG A 234 1.57 9.87 4.11
N ASN A 235 2.88 9.72 4.30
CA ASN A 235 3.90 9.91 3.26
C ASN A 235 3.89 8.82 2.18
N GLU A 236 3.42 7.60 2.48
CA GLU A 236 3.44 6.47 1.52
C GLU A 236 2.16 6.38 0.68
N GLN A 237 0.99 6.72 1.24
CA GLN A 237 -0.29 6.65 0.51
C GLN A 237 -0.42 7.72 -0.59
N LEU A 238 0.29 8.85 -0.45
CA LEU A 238 0.39 9.89 -1.49
C LEU A 238 1.39 9.52 -2.61
N GLY A 239 1.99 8.33 -2.54
CA GLY A 239 3.12 7.93 -3.37
C GLY A 239 4.40 8.64 -2.90
N ALA A 240 5.50 7.89 -2.82
CA ALA A 240 6.80 8.51 -2.55
C ALA A 240 7.00 9.69 -3.52
N PRO A 241 7.37 10.90 -3.02
CA PRO A 241 7.43 12.10 -3.84
C PRO A 241 8.31 11.82 -5.05
N LYS A 242 7.81 12.16 -6.25
CA LYS A 242 8.51 11.89 -7.51
C LYS A 242 9.96 12.35 -7.38
N ARG A 243 10.92 11.43 -7.59
CA ARG A 243 12.34 11.79 -7.58
C ARG A 243 12.61 12.67 -8.79
N LEU A 244 12.79 13.96 -8.54
CA LEU A 244 13.13 14.92 -9.58
C LEU A 244 14.54 14.66 -10.09
N ALA A 245 14.69 14.63 -11.42
CA ALA A 245 15.98 14.72 -12.07
C ALA A 245 16.68 16.03 -11.68
N ILE A 246 18.00 16.08 -11.86
CA ILE A 246 18.81 17.27 -11.50
C ILE A 246 18.25 18.51 -12.21
N GLU A 247 17.97 18.40 -13.51
CA GLU A 247 17.41 19.48 -14.33
C GLU A 247 16.02 19.93 -13.86
N GLU A 248 15.14 19.00 -13.49
CA GLU A 248 13.81 19.33 -12.97
C GLU A 248 13.91 20.03 -11.61
N ARG A 249 14.87 19.63 -10.77
CA ARG A 249 15.12 20.24 -9.46
C ARG A 249 15.66 21.66 -9.60
N GLU A 250 16.60 21.87 -10.51
CA GLU A 250 17.12 23.20 -10.83
C GLU A 250 16.01 24.12 -11.36
N LYS A 251 15.19 23.61 -12.28
CA LYS A 251 14.04 24.34 -12.80
C LYS A 251 13.05 24.73 -11.69
N LEU A 252 12.79 23.84 -10.74
CA LEU A 252 11.91 24.12 -9.60
C LEU A 252 12.50 25.20 -8.69
N VAL A 253 13.79 25.12 -8.37
CA VAL A 253 14.49 26.15 -7.59
C VAL A 253 14.41 27.51 -8.27
N ASP A 254 14.63 27.55 -9.59
CA ASP A 254 14.59 28.79 -10.36
C ASP A 254 13.18 29.40 -10.41
N LEU A 255 12.12 28.56 -10.47
CA LEU A 255 10.73 29.01 -10.35
C LEU A 255 10.43 29.63 -8.98
N PHE A 256 10.91 29.02 -7.90
CA PHE A 256 10.78 29.59 -6.56
C PHE A 256 11.53 30.92 -6.44
N LEU A 257 12.77 31.00 -6.94
CA LEU A 257 13.57 32.24 -6.92
C LEU A 257 13.01 33.35 -7.82
N ALA A 258 12.18 33.02 -8.81
CA ALA A 258 11.48 34.03 -9.61
C ALA A 258 10.43 34.81 -8.80
N CYS A 259 9.97 34.24 -7.67
CA CYS A 259 9.12 34.95 -6.71
C CYS A 259 9.97 35.92 -5.86
N ALA A 260 9.65 37.21 -5.89
CA ALA A 260 10.40 38.25 -5.19
C ALA A 260 10.47 38.01 -3.67
N ALA A 261 9.39 37.51 -3.07
CA ALA A 261 9.31 37.17 -1.65
C ALA A 261 10.23 36.00 -1.26
N VAL A 262 10.51 35.09 -2.19
CA VAL A 262 11.41 33.95 -1.95
C VAL A 262 12.87 34.36 -2.20
N ASN A 263 13.12 35.27 -3.14
CA ASN A 263 14.47 35.76 -3.42
C ASN A 263 15.00 36.68 -2.30
N ASP A 264 14.12 37.49 -1.70
CA ASP A 264 14.44 38.32 -0.54
C ASP A 264 14.71 37.48 0.71
N SER A 265 15.83 37.71 1.41
CA SER A 265 16.21 36.90 2.57
C SER A 265 15.26 37.03 3.74
N VAL A 266 14.79 38.25 4.02
CA VAL A 266 13.94 38.52 5.18
C VAL A 266 12.56 37.88 4.99
N ARG A 267 11.99 38.03 3.80
CA ARG A 267 10.69 37.41 3.46
C ARG A 267 10.79 35.91 3.34
N ARG A 268 11.89 35.36 2.81
CA ARG A 268 12.13 33.91 2.79
C ARG A 268 12.16 33.31 4.19
N ASP A 269 12.83 33.96 5.14
CA ASP A 269 12.86 33.51 6.53
C ASP A 269 11.45 33.57 7.16
N ALA A 270 10.65 34.58 6.81
CA ALA A 270 9.26 34.68 7.24
C ALA A 270 8.35 33.60 6.62
N ILE A 271 8.60 33.21 5.36
CA ILE A 271 7.95 32.07 4.70
C ILE A 271 8.29 30.77 5.43
N VAL A 272 9.57 30.54 5.74
CA VAL A 272 10.01 29.35 6.50
C VAL A 272 9.40 29.33 7.90
N ALA A 273 9.29 30.49 8.57
CA ALA A 273 8.68 30.59 9.88
C ALA A 273 7.18 30.25 9.91
N ALA A 274 6.49 30.46 8.77
CA ALA A 274 5.08 30.12 8.60
C ALA A 274 4.83 28.63 8.35
N LEU A 275 5.89 27.84 8.09
CA LEU A 275 5.77 26.39 7.96
C LEU A 275 5.50 25.71 9.32
N PRO A 276 4.89 24.51 9.31
CA PRO A 276 4.75 23.67 10.49
C PRO A 276 6.07 23.46 11.26
N ASP A 277 6.00 23.41 12.60
CA ASP A 277 7.16 23.33 13.48
C ASP A 277 8.09 22.15 13.18
N ASN A 278 7.50 21.00 12.82
CA ASN A 278 8.23 19.79 12.45
C ASN A 278 9.03 19.92 11.14
N ILE A 279 8.59 20.78 10.21
CA ILE A 279 9.27 21.04 8.94
C ILE A 279 10.37 22.09 9.15
N LYS A 280 10.03 23.25 9.73
CA LYS A 280 10.98 24.37 9.83
C LYS A 280 12.19 24.06 10.69
N ALA A 281 12.04 23.22 11.73
CA ALA A 281 13.14 22.82 12.61
C ALA A 281 14.25 22.02 11.87
N GLN A 282 13.96 21.46 10.70
CA GLN A 282 14.89 20.63 9.93
C GLN A 282 15.53 21.39 8.75
N ILE A 283 15.07 22.60 8.46
CA ILE A 283 15.61 23.41 7.36
C ILE A 283 16.92 24.07 7.80
N ALA A 284 18.03 23.63 7.23
CA ALA A 284 19.33 24.26 7.45
C ALA A 284 19.42 25.61 6.71
N TYR A 285 19.58 26.69 7.48
CA TYR A 285 19.76 28.03 6.92
C TYR A 285 21.01 28.11 6.03
N ASN A 286 20.88 28.83 4.91
CA ASN A 286 22.01 29.19 4.07
C ASN A 286 21.88 30.64 3.58
N GLY A 287 22.99 31.38 3.56
CA GLY A 287 23.01 32.76 3.09
C GLY A 287 22.87 32.90 1.57
N ALA A 288 23.26 31.86 0.81
CA ALA A 288 23.09 31.84 -0.65
C ALA A 288 21.63 31.49 -1.00
N PRO A 289 20.88 32.35 -1.72
CA PRO A 289 19.45 32.14 -1.98
C PRO A 289 19.15 30.80 -2.66
N LYS A 290 19.92 30.44 -3.68
CA LYS A 290 19.74 29.18 -4.43
C LYS A 290 19.94 27.95 -3.56
N THR A 291 20.98 27.94 -2.73
CA THR A 291 21.26 26.83 -1.81
C THR A 291 20.22 26.75 -0.69
N HIS A 292 19.75 27.89 -0.18
CA HIS A 292 18.73 27.92 0.86
C HIS A 292 17.38 27.40 0.33
N VAL A 293 16.95 27.85 -0.86
CA VAL A 293 15.74 27.34 -1.51
C VAL A 293 15.85 25.84 -1.79
N LEU A 294 17.02 25.36 -2.22
CA LEU A 294 17.26 23.92 -2.39
C LEU A 294 17.10 23.14 -1.08
N ASN A 295 17.65 23.64 0.04
CA ASN A 295 17.51 23.03 1.36
C ASN A 295 16.03 22.98 1.77
N ILE A 296 15.31 24.09 1.60
CA ILE A 296 13.86 24.18 1.87
C ILE A 296 13.13 23.12 1.05
N LEU A 297 13.31 23.07 -0.27
CA LEU A 297 12.61 22.12 -1.12
C LEU A 297 12.95 20.67 -0.83
N THR A 298 14.19 20.39 -0.43
CA THR A 298 14.61 19.03 -0.05
C THR A 298 13.85 18.60 1.19
N ILE A 299 13.89 19.39 2.25
CA ILE A 299 13.25 19.06 3.52
C ILE A 299 11.74 19.05 3.36
N VAL A 300 11.15 20.07 2.75
CA VAL A 300 9.69 20.21 2.59
C VAL A 300 9.08 19.04 1.83
N ARG A 301 9.78 18.50 0.82
CA ARG A 301 9.30 17.34 0.05
C ARG A 301 9.44 16.01 0.80
N ASP A 302 10.21 15.96 1.88
CA ASP A 302 10.24 14.79 2.77
C ASP A 302 8.99 14.71 3.68
N PHE A 303 8.14 15.74 3.66
CA PHE A 303 6.86 15.77 4.39
C PHE A 303 5.66 15.78 3.44
N SER A 304 4.68 14.93 3.73
CA SER A 304 3.37 14.91 3.06
C SER A 304 2.72 16.29 3.09
N GLY A 305 2.36 16.81 1.92
CA GLY A 305 1.73 18.13 1.77
C GLY A 305 2.64 19.30 2.11
N GLY A 306 3.92 19.05 2.42
CA GLY A 306 4.88 20.12 2.72
C GLY A 306 4.99 21.09 1.56
N LEU A 307 5.04 20.60 0.31
CA LEU A 307 5.13 21.46 -0.87
C LEU A 307 3.89 22.36 -1.00
N GLN A 308 2.70 21.83 -0.73
CA GLN A 308 1.46 22.60 -0.68
C GLN A 308 1.51 23.70 0.39
N GLU A 309 1.98 23.37 1.60
CA GLU A 309 2.12 24.36 2.68
C GLU A 309 3.16 25.44 2.34
N LEU A 310 4.26 25.07 1.68
CA LEU A 310 5.24 26.03 1.18
C LEU A 310 4.63 26.94 0.11
N VAL A 311 3.88 26.40 -0.86
CA VAL A 311 3.23 27.20 -1.91
C VAL A 311 2.18 28.14 -1.31
N LYS A 312 1.38 27.68 -0.34
CA LYS A 312 0.46 28.53 0.41
C LYS A 312 1.20 29.66 1.12
N ALA A 313 2.28 29.33 1.85
CA ALA A 313 3.08 30.31 2.55
C ALA A 313 3.69 31.36 1.60
N VAL A 314 4.19 30.95 0.44
CA VAL A 314 4.66 31.88 -0.61
C VAL A 314 3.49 32.74 -1.13
N GLY A 315 2.32 32.15 -1.35
CA GLY A 315 1.12 32.83 -1.82
C GLY A 315 0.64 33.95 -0.90
N LEU A 316 0.88 33.85 0.41
CA LEU A 316 0.58 34.92 1.37
C LEU A 316 1.40 36.20 1.12
N TYR A 317 2.60 36.09 0.53
CA TYR A 317 3.50 37.23 0.28
C TYR A 317 3.51 37.67 -1.19
N GLU A 318 3.30 36.76 -2.13
CA GLU A 318 3.25 37.06 -3.56
C GLU A 318 1.85 37.44 -4.05
N GLY A 319 0.79 36.81 -3.54
CA GLY A 319 -0.54 36.93 -4.12
C GLY A 319 -0.59 36.40 -5.57
N ALA A 320 -1.45 36.97 -6.41
CA ALA A 320 -1.67 36.53 -7.80
C ALA A 320 -0.65 37.13 -8.80
N THR A 321 0.65 37.09 -8.47
CA THR A 321 1.69 37.61 -9.36
C THR A 321 2.00 36.65 -10.51
N ILE A 322 2.51 37.18 -11.63
CA ILE A 322 2.93 36.38 -12.78
C ILE A 322 3.95 35.29 -12.37
N PRO A 323 4.99 35.59 -11.55
CA PRO A 323 5.92 34.56 -11.08
C PRO A 323 5.26 33.50 -10.21
N PHE A 324 4.29 33.86 -9.36
CA PHE A 324 3.59 32.89 -8.53
C PHE A 324 2.69 31.95 -9.35
N ASN A 325 1.97 32.48 -10.34
CA ASN A 325 1.21 31.66 -11.28
C ASN A 325 2.13 30.74 -12.11
N ALA A 326 3.30 31.23 -12.52
CA ALA A 326 4.31 30.42 -13.21
C ALA A 326 4.87 29.31 -12.30
N LEU A 327 5.06 29.60 -11.01
CA LEU A 327 5.46 28.61 -10.00
C LEU A 327 4.39 27.52 -9.86
N GLN A 328 3.12 27.88 -9.65
CA GLN A 328 2.02 26.91 -9.51
C GLN A 328 1.88 26.03 -10.77
N ASN A 329 1.87 26.64 -11.95
CA ASN A 329 1.82 25.92 -13.22
C ASN A 329 3.05 25.02 -13.43
N GLY A 330 4.23 25.51 -13.06
CA GLY A 330 5.47 24.75 -13.15
C GLY A 330 5.49 23.54 -12.22
N ILE A 331 4.97 23.67 -10.99
CA ILE A 331 4.80 22.55 -10.07
C ILE A 331 3.79 21.56 -10.64
N GLN A 332 2.63 22.01 -11.15
CA GLN A 332 1.62 21.12 -11.73
C GLN A 332 2.17 20.30 -12.92
N GLN A 333 3.06 20.89 -13.72
CA GLN A 333 3.71 20.20 -14.84
C GLN A 333 4.78 19.21 -14.38
N LEU A 334 5.60 19.58 -13.39
CA LEU A 334 6.73 18.77 -12.94
C LEU A 334 6.31 17.65 -11.96
N LEU A 335 5.29 17.94 -11.15
CA LEU A 335 4.83 17.20 -9.97
C LEU A 335 3.29 17.21 -9.90
N PRO A 336 2.60 16.57 -10.87
CA PRO A 336 1.14 16.57 -10.91
C PRO A 336 0.55 15.93 -9.64
N GLY A 337 -0.35 16.65 -8.97
CA GLY A 337 -1.03 16.18 -7.76
C GLY A 337 -0.31 16.46 -6.43
N GLU A 338 0.89 17.06 -6.43
CA GLU A 338 1.54 17.47 -5.18
C GLU A 338 0.97 18.78 -4.59
N ILE A 339 0.20 19.54 -5.39
CA ILE A 339 -0.49 20.76 -4.95
C ILE A 339 -1.93 20.80 -5.44
N ASP A 340 -2.84 21.29 -4.59
CA ASP A 340 -4.21 21.63 -4.98
C ASP A 340 -4.25 23.11 -5.35
N ILE A 341 -4.41 23.39 -6.64
CA ILE A 341 -4.70 24.73 -7.13
C ILE A 341 -6.21 24.95 -6.95
N GLN A 342 -6.64 25.35 -5.75
CA GLN A 342 -7.98 25.88 -5.60
C GLN A 342 -8.02 27.25 -6.31
N GLU A 343 -8.88 27.37 -7.32
CA GLU A 343 -9.25 28.67 -7.88
C GLU A 343 -9.86 29.51 -6.75
N ASN A 344 -9.13 30.54 -6.30
CA ASN A 344 -9.68 31.60 -5.45
C ASN A 344 -10.51 32.56 -6.30
#